data_AF-A0A9E5EN21-F1
#
_entry.id   AF-A0A9E5EN21-F1
#
_cell.length_a   1.000
_cell.length_b   1.000
_cell.length_c   1.000
_cell.angle_alpha   90.00
_cell.angle_beta   90.00
_cell.angle_gamma   90.00
#
_symmetry.space_group_name_H-M   'P 1'
#
loop_
_entity.id
_entity.type
_entity.pdbx_description
1 polymer ?
#
loop_
_entity_poly.entity_id
_entity_poly.type
_entity_poly.pdbx_seq_one_letter_code
_entity_poly.pdbx_strand_id
1 'polypeptide(L)'
;MEALSPPLTTASLGSTLVACNDLMLVDTLTAALEKFQSKNTSQFLTITLPSQENDLLSSFRMCWKEALENANETFDTIALIETELELSSPDLKHVLIPSLRVLALVQALEEKYPGRPSRLLYLLGSGQRRHTSQPPEFAAAIAAAQIAKVENPHIDLRIIEIGPGSTIDQAFRYGLNPSSEEKPISLRFNNGFRETVQLVEPFNPDAWPGMTSGCLLVTGGFGHAGPALALAIAKLSDITVVLLGRTVREEIDDPFTLCDIDVRRYALDIKDVDALQRVVQELEAEGKPVKGVIHAAGVIDWAGVIHRRTNIDLEEVWAGKVGGLLALETVLEKKDLDLFIICSTLGSFLPYAKFGQVGYASANAYLDAAGSDLSRKHGWPVRVINWDDFTEGGMTVAAARQRGLTYPAPQDGLSNAQAETAVIRVISSPYPRLAVTIHDLHKMIDVNSVSNKSCLNKDADPILSLEKSPISTLPEAVFAPTGLQSFLITAFRHVLGNENIDSETDFFSAGGHSLLAMQLLGQIREDKKINVGLADLFDAPTPSQLAKRLDERLNKPASDKDYD
;
A
#
# COMPACT_ATOMS: atom_id res chain seq x y z
N MET A 1 -1.60 -31.89 -9.70
CA MET A 1 -2.94 -31.80 -10.32
C MET A 1 -3.91 -32.55 -9.42
N GLU A 2 -4.48 -31.87 -8.44
CA GLU A 2 -5.78 -32.25 -7.88
C GLU A 2 -6.76 -31.18 -8.32
N ALA A 3 -7.90 -31.58 -8.87
CA ALA A 3 -8.95 -30.65 -9.22
C ALA A 3 -9.51 -30.05 -7.92
N LEU A 4 -9.14 -28.80 -7.63
CA LEU A 4 -9.72 -27.98 -6.55
C LEU A 4 -11.15 -27.51 -6.90
N SER A 5 -11.99 -28.45 -7.34
CA SER A 5 -13.43 -28.23 -7.44
C SER A 5 -14.07 -28.97 -6.27
N PRO A 6 -14.18 -28.35 -5.08
CA PRO A 6 -14.94 -28.98 -4.00
C PRO A 6 -16.38 -29.18 -4.47
N PRO A 7 -17.07 -30.26 -4.04
CA PRO A 7 -18.51 -30.37 -4.22
C PRO A 7 -19.16 -29.20 -3.47
N LEU A 8 -19.89 -28.37 -4.23
CA LEU A 8 -20.64 -27.23 -3.72
C LEU A 8 -21.65 -27.72 -2.68
N THR A 9 -21.37 -27.48 -1.40
CA THR A 9 -22.38 -27.62 -0.35
C THR A 9 -23.42 -26.51 -0.51
N THR A 10 -24.68 -26.88 -0.30
CA THR A 10 -25.90 -26.07 -0.44
C THR A 10 -26.02 -24.99 0.64
N ALA A 11 -24.96 -24.22 0.90
CA ALA A 11 -25.08 -22.99 1.67
C ALA A 11 -25.79 -21.96 0.79
N SER A 12 -26.87 -21.35 1.28
CA SER A 12 -27.61 -20.32 0.56
C SER A 12 -26.66 -19.17 0.21
N LEU A 13 -26.31 -19.03 -1.07
CA LEU A 13 -25.65 -17.83 -1.53
C LEU A 13 -26.64 -16.67 -1.41
N GLY A 14 -26.30 -15.70 -0.57
CA GLY A 14 -27.00 -14.43 -0.46
C GLY A 14 -27.03 -13.65 -1.78
N SER A 15 -27.75 -12.54 -1.82
CA SER A 15 -27.79 -11.65 -2.99
C SER A 15 -26.38 -11.13 -3.32
N THR A 16 -25.97 -11.15 -4.59
CA THR A 16 -24.60 -10.80 -5.01
C THR A 16 -24.61 -9.77 -6.14
N LEU A 17 -24.03 -8.60 -5.93
CA LEU A 17 -23.82 -7.60 -6.98
C LEU A 17 -22.49 -7.86 -7.69
N VAL A 18 -22.46 -7.88 -9.01
CA VAL A 18 -21.23 -8.12 -9.79
C VAL A 18 -20.94 -6.89 -10.65
N ALA A 19 -19.73 -6.37 -10.60
CA ALA A 19 -19.27 -5.33 -11.51
C ALA A 19 -18.11 -5.86 -12.34
N CYS A 20 -18.11 -5.57 -13.63
CA CYS A 20 -17.02 -5.95 -14.52
C CYS A 20 -16.61 -4.79 -15.41
N ASN A 21 -15.33 -4.73 -15.74
CA ASN A 21 -14.79 -3.71 -16.62
C ASN A 21 -14.90 -4.02 -18.12
N ASP A 22 -15.27 -5.25 -18.49
CA ASP A 22 -15.40 -5.71 -19.87
C ASP A 22 -16.81 -6.23 -20.16
N LEU A 23 -17.48 -5.60 -21.14
CA LEU A 23 -18.82 -5.96 -21.61
C LEU A 23 -18.92 -7.40 -22.12
N MET A 24 -17.90 -7.92 -22.80
CA MET A 24 -17.90 -9.30 -23.31
C MET A 24 -17.85 -10.32 -22.16
N LEU A 25 -17.22 -9.93 -21.05
CA LEU A 25 -17.18 -10.71 -19.83
C LEU A 25 -18.49 -10.65 -19.06
N VAL A 26 -19.19 -9.51 -19.08
CA VAL A 26 -20.54 -9.37 -18.53
C VAL A 26 -21.47 -10.44 -19.11
N ASP A 27 -21.51 -10.61 -20.43
CA ASP A 27 -22.39 -11.60 -21.07
C ASP A 27 -22.00 -13.03 -20.68
N THR A 28 -20.70 -13.34 -20.69
CA THR A 28 -20.18 -14.66 -20.34
C THR A 28 -20.44 -15.02 -18.87
N LEU A 29 -20.20 -14.06 -17.97
CA LEU A 29 -20.48 -14.20 -16.55
C LEU A 29 -21.98 -14.32 -16.31
N THR A 30 -22.81 -13.48 -16.93
CA THR A 30 -24.26 -13.54 -16.79
C THR A 30 -24.78 -14.92 -17.19
N ALA A 31 -24.36 -15.47 -18.33
CA ALA A 31 -24.74 -16.82 -18.74
C ALA A 31 -24.23 -17.93 -17.79
N ALA A 32 -23.08 -17.75 -17.15
CA ALA A 32 -22.56 -18.69 -16.14
C ALA A 32 -23.31 -18.57 -14.81
N LEU A 33 -23.67 -17.34 -14.42
CA LEU A 33 -24.40 -17.00 -13.20
C LEU A 33 -25.87 -17.41 -13.30
N GLU A 34 -26.54 -17.27 -14.45
CA GLU A 34 -27.90 -17.77 -14.69
C GLU A 34 -27.99 -19.28 -14.50
N LYS A 35 -26.99 -20.03 -15.01
CA LYS A 35 -26.88 -21.48 -14.75
C LYS A 35 -26.72 -21.80 -13.27
N PHE A 36 -26.05 -20.92 -12.53
CA PHE A 36 -25.84 -21.06 -11.09
C PHE A 36 -27.09 -20.66 -10.27
N GLN A 37 -27.79 -19.61 -10.70
CA GLN A 37 -29.08 -19.11 -10.20
C GLN A 37 -30.20 -20.13 -10.37
N SER A 38 -30.25 -20.86 -11.49
CA SER A 38 -31.21 -21.95 -11.65
C SER A 38 -31.11 -23.04 -10.56
N LYS A 39 -30.02 -23.04 -9.79
CA LYS A 39 -29.73 -23.95 -8.68
C LYS A 39 -29.72 -23.27 -7.30
N ASN A 40 -29.87 -21.94 -7.20
CA ASN A 40 -29.77 -21.15 -5.96
C ASN A 40 -30.67 -19.89 -5.99
N THR A 41 -31.13 -19.39 -4.85
CA THR A 41 -32.02 -18.20 -4.76
C THR A 41 -31.32 -16.83 -4.90
N SER A 42 -30.11 -16.78 -5.47
CA SER A 42 -29.26 -15.56 -5.47
C SER A 42 -29.67 -14.57 -6.57
N GLN A 43 -29.65 -13.27 -6.29
CA GLN A 43 -29.82 -12.22 -7.32
C GLN A 43 -28.45 -11.70 -7.79
N PHE A 44 -28.27 -11.56 -9.11
CA PHE A 44 -27.08 -10.96 -9.73
C PHE A 44 -27.48 -9.72 -10.53
N LEU A 45 -26.73 -8.62 -10.35
CA LEU A 45 -26.80 -7.42 -11.18
C LEU A 45 -25.40 -7.18 -11.74
N THR A 46 -25.30 -6.88 -13.04
CA THR A 46 -24.01 -6.61 -13.68
C THR A 46 -23.92 -5.17 -14.16
N ILE A 47 -22.84 -4.47 -13.78
CA ILE A 47 -22.57 -3.09 -14.23
C ILE A 47 -21.26 -2.98 -15.00
N THR A 48 -21.27 -2.16 -16.05
CA THR A 48 -20.09 -1.77 -16.83
C THR A 48 -19.60 -0.41 -16.35
N LEU A 49 -18.29 -0.29 -16.15
CA LEU A 49 -17.69 0.95 -15.65
C LEU A 49 -17.13 1.79 -16.82
N PRO A 50 -17.45 3.10 -16.91
CA PRO A 50 -17.05 3.95 -18.03
C PRO A 50 -15.53 4.03 -18.20
N SER A 51 -15.04 4.22 -19.43
CA SER A 51 -13.59 4.23 -19.73
C SER A 51 -13.05 5.61 -20.13
N GLN A 52 -13.91 6.63 -20.31
CA GLN A 52 -13.48 7.96 -20.75
C GLN A 52 -14.27 9.07 -20.06
N GLU A 53 -13.72 9.63 -18.98
CA GLU A 53 -14.20 10.86 -18.34
C GLU A 53 -13.04 11.64 -17.70
N ASN A 54 -13.24 12.95 -17.46
CA ASN A 54 -12.24 13.80 -16.80
C ASN A 54 -12.14 13.54 -15.30
N ASP A 55 -13.22 13.12 -14.65
CA ASP A 55 -13.26 12.72 -13.23
C ASP A 55 -13.71 11.26 -13.10
N LEU A 56 -12.77 10.36 -13.35
CA LEU A 56 -13.02 8.92 -13.35
C LEU A 56 -13.56 8.42 -12.01
N LEU A 57 -13.03 8.92 -10.88
CA LEU A 57 -13.46 8.48 -9.55
C LEU A 57 -14.93 8.81 -9.29
N SER A 58 -15.36 10.05 -9.52
CA SER A 58 -16.76 10.45 -9.33
C SER A 58 -17.70 9.70 -10.25
N SER A 59 -17.28 9.46 -11.50
CA SER A 59 -18.04 8.71 -12.49
C SER A 59 -18.28 7.27 -12.04
N PHE A 60 -17.21 6.58 -11.63
CA PHE A 60 -17.32 5.22 -11.07
C PHE A 60 -18.19 5.18 -9.82
N ARG A 61 -18.07 6.17 -8.94
CA ARG A 61 -18.88 6.25 -7.73
C ARG A 61 -20.36 6.43 -8.07
N MET A 62 -20.69 7.24 -9.07
CA MET A 62 -22.07 7.42 -9.54
C MET A 62 -22.64 6.11 -10.10
N CYS A 63 -21.89 5.38 -10.92
CA CYS A 63 -22.31 4.07 -11.41
C CYS A 63 -22.62 3.10 -10.26
N TRP A 64 -21.76 3.07 -9.22
CA TRP A 64 -22.01 2.25 -8.04
C TRP A 64 -23.25 2.70 -7.26
N LYS A 65 -23.47 4.01 -7.10
CA LYS A 65 -24.67 4.53 -6.44
C LYS A 65 -25.94 4.10 -7.14
N GLU A 66 -26.02 4.31 -8.46
CA GLU A 66 -27.18 3.91 -9.26
C GLU A 66 -27.42 2.40 -9.16
N ALA A 67 -26.36 1.59 -9.24
CA ALA A 67 -26.45 0.13 -9.12
C ALA A 67 -26.99 -0.30 -7.75
N LEU A 68 -26.53 0.36 -6.68
CA LEU A 68 -26.96 0.08 -5.34
C LEU A 68 -28.40 0.57 -5.12
N GLU A 69 -28.80 1.76 -5.59
CA GLU A 69 -30.14 2.37 -5.49
C GLU A 69 -31.22 1.57 -6.20
N ASN A 70 -30.93 1.08 -7.40
CA ASN A 70 -31.88 0.29 -8.19
C ASN A 70 -32.11 -1.13 -7.64
N ALA A 71 -31.36 -1.54 -6.62
CA ALA A 71 -31.56 -2.82 -5.97
C ALA A 71 -32.67 -2.73 -4.91
N ASN A 72 -33.75 -3.50 -5.12
CA ASN A 72 -34.88 -3.61 -4.19
C ASN A 72 -34.49 -4.28 -2.85
N GLU A 73 -33.33 -4.93 -2.79
CA GLU A 73 -32.79 -5.60 -1.62
C GLU A 73 -31.29 -5.27 -1.46
N THR A 74 -30.77 -5.45 -0.26
CA THR A 74 -29.35 -5.23 0.03
C THR A 74 -28.52 -6.45 -0.37
N PHE A 75 -27.37 -6.24 -1.00
CA PHE A 75 -26.46 -7.33 -1.41
C PHE A 75 -25.57 -7.81 -0.25
N ASP A 76 -25.51 -9.12 -0.05
CA ASP A 76 -24.63 -9.74 0.94
C ASP A 76 -23.17 -9.80 0.46
N THR A 77 -22.98 -9.95 -0.85
CA THR A 77 -21.66 -9.97 -1.50
C THR A 77 -21.61 -8.98 -2.65
N ILE A 78 -20.50 -8.27 -2.77
CA ILE A 78 -20.20 -7.43 -3.93
C ILE A 78 -18.93 -7.97 -4.56
N ALA A 79 -18.99 -8.29 -5.85
CA ALA A 79 -17.86 -8.76 -6.62
C ALA A 79 -17.42 -7.67 -7.60
N LEU A 80 -16.16 -7.26 -7.55
CA LEU A 80 -15.54 -6.41 -8.55
C LEU A 80 -14.58 -7.28 -9.37
N ILE A 81 -14.77 -7.32 -10.68
CA ILE A 81 -14.02 -8.16 -11.60
C ILE A 81 -13.28 -7.26 -12.59
N GLU A 82 -11.96 -7.28 -12.52
CA GLU A 82 -11.09 -6.54 -13.42
C GLU A 82 -10.36 -7.52 -14.33
N THR A 83 -10.40 -7.25 -15.62
CA THR A 83 -9.48 -7.85 -16.59
C THR A 83 -8.51 -6.83 -17.16
N GLU A 84 -7.34 -7.31 -17.56
CA GLU A 84 -6.29 -6.47 -18.14
C GLU A 84 -6.85 -5.69 -19.34
N LEU A 85 -6.63 -4.37 -19.32
CA LEU A 85 -6.99 -3.51 -20.44
C LEU A 85 -5.87 -3.59 -21.48
N GLU A 86 -6.17 -4.00 -22.71
CA GLU A 86 -5.20 -3.91 -23.81
C GLU A 86 -4.98 -2.43 -24.17
N LEU A 87 -3.90 -1.85 -23.66
CA LEU A 87 -3.52 -0.46 -23.93
C LEU A 87 -2.33 -0.42 -24.88
N SER A 88 -2.49 0.29 -26.00
CA SER A 88 -1.41 0.48 -26.99
C SER A 88 -0.32 1.43 -26.51
N SER A 89 -0.64 2.36 -25.60
CA SER A 89 0.31 3.24 -24.92
C SER A 89 -0.25 3.60 -23.53
N PRO A 90 0.28 3.03 -22.45
CA PRO A 90 -0.22 3.33 -21.11
C PRO A 90 0.19 4.74 -20.69
N ASP A 91 -0.81 5.57 -20.35
CA ASP A 91 -0.58 6.82 -19.63
C ASP A 91 -1.00 6.67 -18.16
N LEU A 92 -0.67 7.69 -17.36
CA LEU A 92 -0.97 7.70 -15.94
C LEU A 92 -2.46 7.52 -15.61
N LYS A 93 -3.36 8.12 -16.40
CA LYS A 93 -4.81 8.05 -16.16
C LYS A 93 -5.32 6.64 -16.35
N HIS A 94 -4.82 5.93 -17.37
CA HIS A 94 -5.26 4.58 -17.67
C HIS A 94 -4.80 3.58 -16.60
N VAL A 95 -3.54 3.67 -16.14
CA VAL A 95 -3.02 2.74 -15.12
C VAL A 95 -3.62 2.96 -13.73
N LEU A 96 -4.21 4.13 -13.48
CA LEU A 96 -4.94 4.45 -12.25
C LEU A 96 -6.33 3.79 -12.17
N ILE A 97 -6.95 3.47 -13.31
CA ILE A 97 -8.36 3.05 -13.40
C ILE A 97 -8.72 1.93 -12.40
N PRO A 98 -7.98 0.81 -12.32
CA PRO A 98 -8.35 -0.28 -11.41
C PRO A 98 -8.33 0.16 -9.93
N SER A 99 -7.38 1.01 -9.55
CA SER A 99 -7.32 1.58 -8.19
C SER A 99 -8.50 2.51 -7.92
N LEU A 100 -8.84 3.39 -8.87
CA LEU A 100 -9.97 4.32 -8.75
C LEU A 100 -11.31 3.60 -8.60
N ARG A 101 -11.50 2.46 -9.27
CA ARG A 101 -12.72 1.64 -9.14
C ARG A 101 -12.87 1.01 -7.76
N VAL A 102 -11.77 0.59 -7.14
CA VAL A 102 -11.77 0.13 -5.75
C VAL A 102 -12.19 1.27 -4.81
N LEU A 103 -11.62 2.46 -4.97
CA LEU A 103 -11.97 3.62 -4.14
C LEU A 103 -13.45 4.01 -4.33
N ALA A 104 -13.91 4.09 -5.58
CA ALA A 104 -15.29 4.43 -5.91
C ALA A 104 -16.31 3.47 -5.27
N LEU A 105 -16.01 2.16 -5.32
CA LEU A 105 -16.84 1.15 -4.69
C LEU A 105 -16.94 1.37 -3.18
N VAL A 106 -15.80 1.56 -2.51
CA VAL A 106 -15.75 1.77 -1.05
C VAL A 106 -16.47 3.05 -0.65
N GLN A 107 -16.27 4.14 -1.39
CA GLN A 107 -16.97 5.41 -1.16
C GLN A 107 -18.49 5.28 -1.35
N ALA A 108 -18.95 4.57 -2.39
CA ALA A 108 -20.37 4.35 -2.62
C ALA A 108 -20.99 3.44 -1.55
N LEU A 109 -20.25 2.43 -1.09
CA LEU A 109 -20.70 1.54 -0.03
C LEU A 109 -20.85 2.25 1.31
N GLU A 110 -19.85 3.01 1.74
CA GLU A 110 -19.92 3.71 3.02
C GLU A 110 -20.92 4.86 3.02
N GLU A 111 -21.20 5.46 1.86
CA GLU A 111 -22.25 6.46 1.77
C GLU A 111 -23.64 5.85 1.90
N LYS A 112 -23.88 4.70 1.25
CA LYS A 112 -25.20 4.07 1.28
C LYS A 112 -25.44 3.25 2.54
N TYR A 113 -24.43 2.52 3.00
CA TYR A 113 -24.50 1.59 4.13
C TYR A 113 -23.34 1.81 5.11
N PRO A 114 -23.25 2.97 5.79
CA PRO A 114 -22.13 3.29 6.67
C PRO A 114 -21.86 2.20 7.71
N GLY A 115 -20.63 1.69 7.76
CA GLY A 115 -20.18 0.68 8.75
C GLY A 115 -20.89 -0.67 8.66
N ARG A 116 -21.68 -0.93 7.62
CA ARG A 116 -22.41 -2.19 7.45
C ARG A 116 -21.43 -3.29 7.05
N PRO A 117 -21.43 -4.46 7.73
CA PRO A 117 -20.67 -5.60 7.26
C PRO A 117 -21.02 -5.98 5.82
N SER A 118 -20.02 -6.03 4.95
CA SER A 118 -20.18 -6.37 3.53
C SER A 118 -19.05 -7.28 3.09
N ARG A 119 -19.38 -8.33 2.32
CA ARG A 119 -18.35 -9.16 1.70
C ARG A 119 -17.96 -8.56 0.36
N LEU A 120 -16.67 -8.27 0.18
CA LEU A 120 -16.10 -7.79 -1.07
C LEU A 120 -15.21 -8.87 -1.68
N LEU A 121 -15.58 -9.34 -2.86
CA LEU A 121 -14.79 -10.26 -3.67
C LEU A 121 -14.16 -9.50 -4.85
N TYR A 122 -12.85 -9.29 -4.80
CA TYR A 122 -12.10 -8.62 -5.85
C TYR A 122 -11.38 -9.65 -6.72
N LEU A 123 -11.79 -9.80 -7.98
CA LEU A 123 -11.19 -10.75 -8.93
C LEU A 123 -10.38 -10.00 -9.97
N LEU A 124 -9.17 -10.48 -10.25
CA LEU A 124 -8.21 -9.85 -11.16
C LEU A 124 -7.73 -10.86 -12.18
N GLY A 125 -8.19 -10.76 -13.43
CA GLY A 125 -7.84 -11.67 -14.51
C GLY A 125 -6.78 -11.08 -15.45
N SER A 126 -5.58 -11.66 -15.49
CA SER A 126 -4.47 -11.18 -16.33
C SER A 126 -4.60 -11.56 -17.82
N GLY A 127 -5.83 -11.74 -18.34
CA GLY A 127 -6.09 -12.08 -19.75
C GLY A 127 -5.27 -13.27 -20.30
N GLN A 128 -4.88 -13.17 -21.58
CA GLN A 128 -4.08 -14.16 -22.32
C GLN A 128 -2.57 -14.10 -21.99
N ARG A 129 -2.12 -13.31 -20.99
CA ARG A 129 -0.70 -13.33 -20.60
C ARG A 129 -0.33 -14.74 -20.15
N ARG A 130 0.48 -15.42 -20.97
CA ARG A 130 1.09 -16.73 -20.66
C ARG A 130 2.16 -16.64 -19.55
N HIS A 131 2.41 -15.44 -19.02
CA HIS A 131 3.53 -15.15 -18.13
C HIS A 131 3.13 -15.16 -16.65
N THR A 132 4.11 -15.47 -15.80
CA THR A 132 3.97 -15.62 -14.35
C THR A 132 4.05 -14.29 -13.58
N SER A 133 4.22 -13.13 -14.20
CA SER A 133 4.24 -11.84 -13.48
C SER A 133 2.84 -11.21 -13.38
N GLN A 134 2.60 -10.49 -12.30
CA GLN A 134 1.36 -9.73 -12.06
C GLN A 134 1.41 -8.42 -12.87
N PRO A 135 0.32 -8.02 -13.56
CA PRO A 135 0.24 -6.70 -14.20
C PRO A 135 0.43 -5.56 -13.20
N PRO A 136 1.23 -4.51 -13.49
CA PRO A 136 1.51 -3.44 -12.53
C PRO A 136 0.29 -2.69 -12.00
N GLU A 137 -0.70 -2.42 -12.84
CA GLU A 137 -1.97 -1.79 -12.48
C GLU A 137 -2.80 -2.65 -11.51
N PHE A 138 -2.67 -3.97 -11.59
CA PHE A 138 -3.33 -4.89 -10.65
C PHE A 138 -2.62 -4.92 -9.31
N ALA A 139 -1.28 -4.93 -9.29
CA ALA A 139 -0.51 -4.79 -8.05
C ALA A 139 -0.93 -3.52 -7.28
N ALA A 140 -1.07 -2.41 -8.00
CA ALA A 140 -1.53 -1.14 -7.45
C ALA A 140 -2.95 -1.23 -6.86
N ALA A 141 -3.87 -1.84 -7.58
CA ALA A 141 -5.25 -1.94 -7.14
C ALA A 141 -5.45 -2.94 -5.99
N ILE A 142 -4.62 -3.97 -5.91
CA ILE A 142 -4.55 -4.89 -4.76
C ILE A 142 -4.12 -4.12 -3.51
N ALA A 143 -3.06 -3.32 -3.61
CA ALA A 143 -2.65 -2.46 -2.50
C ALA A 143 -3.77 -1.48 -2.12
N ALA A 144 -4.46 -0.87 -3.09
CA ALA A 144 -5.61 -0.01 -2.83
C ALA A 144 -6.74 -0.75 -2.06
N ALA A 145 -7.06 -1.99 -2.47
CA ALA A 145 -8.07 -2.82 -1.81
C ALA A 145 -7.63 -3.22 -0.38
N GLN A 146 -6.36 -3.56 -0.17
CA GLN A 146 -5.83 -3.85 1.15
C GLN A 146 -5.91 -2.65 2.09
N ILE A 147 -5.58 -1.45 1.60
CA ILE A 147 -5.77 -0.21 2.38
C ILE A 147 -7.25 0.05 2.64
N ALA A 148 -8.14 -0.20 1.67
CA ALA A 148 -9.58 -0.12 1.89
C ALA A 148 -10.07 -1.01 3.03
N LYS A 149 -9.57 -2.25 3.12
CA LYS A 149 -9.86 -3.16 4.24
C LYS A 149 -9.33 -2.63 5.57
N VAL A 150 -8.11 -2.08 5.59
CA VAL A 150 -7.51 -1.51 6.79
C VAL A 150 -8.30 -0.31 7.29
N GLU A 151 -8.77 0.55 6.39
CA GLU A 151 -9.57 1.73 6.72
C GLU A 151 -11.03 1.40 7.04
N ASN A 152 -11.55 0.28 6.52
CA ASN A 152 -12.94 -0.15 6.68
C ASN A 152 -12.98 -1.61 7.18
N PRO A 153 -12.73 -1.84 8.49
CA PRO A 153 -12.52 -3.19 9.03
C PRO A 153 -13.75 -4.10 8.92
N HIS A 154 -14.95 -3.52 8.79
CA HIS A 154 -16.22 -4.24 8.59
C HIS A 154 -16.38 -4.84 7.18
N ILE A 155 -15.55 -4.46 6.20
CA ILE A 155 -15.54 -5.09 4.88
C ILE A 155 -14.80 -6.43 4.97
N ASP A 156 -15.46 -7.56 4.70
CA ASP A 156 -14.83 -8.88 4.52
C ASP A 156 -14.25 -8.95 3.10
N LEU A 157 -13.00 -8.49 2.95
CA LEU A 157 -12.31 -8.43 1.67
C LEU A 157 -11.63 -9.75 1.32
N ARG A 158 -11.83 -10.19 0.07
CA ARG A 158 -11.07 -11.24 -0.58
C ARG A 158 -10.61 -10.79 -1.95
N ILE A 159 -9.38 -11.10 -2.27
CA ILE A 159 -8.71 -10.77 -3.52
C ILE A 159 -8.30 -12.10 -4.16
N ILE A 160 -8.68 -12.31 -5.40
CA ILE A 160 -8.29 -13.49 -6.17
C ILE A 160 -7.74 -13.04 -7.51
N GLU A 161 -6.44 -13.22 -7.66
CA GLU A 161 -5.76 -13.07 -8.94
C GLU A 161 -5.89 -14.37 -9.72
N ILE A 162 -6.34 -14.30 -10.96
CA ILE A 162 -6.61 -15.47 -11.78
C ILE A 162 -5.36 -15.77 -12.58
N GLY A 163 -4.72 -16.89 -12.24
CA GLY A 163 -3.50 -17.31 -12.91
C GLY A 163 -3.76 -18.05 -14.23
N PRO A 164 -2.69 -18.32 -15.00
CA PRO A 164 -2.80 -18.97 -16.31
C PRO A 164 -3.54 -20.33 -16.25
N GLY A 165 -4.52 -20.56 -17.13
CA GLY A 165 -5.23 -21.86 -17.18
C GLY A 165 -6.35 -22.02 -16.16
N SER A 166 -6.63 -21.01 -15.34
CA SER A 166 -7.88 -20.91 -14.58
C SER A 166 -8.87 -19.95 -15.25
N THR A 167 -10.16 -20.18 -15.04
CA THR A 167 -11.22 -19.30 -15.57
C THR A 167 -11.76 -18.37 -14.48
N ILE A 168 -12.29 -17.22 -14.90
CA ILE A 168 -12.96 -16.27 -13.98
C ILE A 168 -14.12 -16.95 -13.24
N ASP A 169 -14.87 -17.82 -13.92
CA ASP A 169 -15.95 -18.61 -13.31
C ASP A 169 -15.45 -19.53 -12.16
N GLN A 170 -14.30 -20.19 -12.34
CA GLN A 170 -13.70 -21.03 -11.30
C GLN A 170 -13.27 -20.19 -10.08
N ALA A 171 -12.57 -19.08 -10.34
CA ALA A 171 -12.11 -18.17 -9.29
C ALA A 171 -13.27 -17.52 -8.53
N PHE A 172 -14.33 -17.11 -9.25
CA PHE A 172 -15.54 -16.53 -8.68
C PHE A 172 -16.24 -17.53 -7.75
N ARG A 173 -16.46 -18.78 -8.20
CA ARG A 173 -17.06 -19.83 -7.36
C ARG A 173 -16.24 -20.14 -6.12
N TYR A 174 -14.91 -20.21 -6.26
CA TYR A 174 -14.00 -20.41 -5.14
C TYR A 174 -14.09 -19.26 -4.13
N GLY A 175 -14.13 -18.01 -4.61
CA GLY A 175 -14.24 -16.82 -3.77
C GLY A 175 -15.52 -16.77 -2.94
N LEU A 176 -16.64 -17.25 -3.51
CA LEU A 176 -17.93 -17.33 -2.83
C LEU A 176 -18.00 -18.43 -1.77
N ASN A 177 -17.34 -19.58 -1.98
CA ASN A 177 -17.41 -20.73 -1.08
C ASN A 177 -16.03 -21.36 -0.85
N PRO A 178 -15.21 -20.80 0.06
CA PRO A 178 -13.85 -21.28 0.31
C PRO A 178 -13.89 -22.58 1.12
N SER A 179 -13.25 -23.64 0.62
CA SER A 179 -13.26 -24.96 1.24
C SER A 179 -12.17 -25.22 2.31
N SER A 180 -11.50 -24.21 2.88
CA SER A 180 -10.39 -24.42 3.84
C SER A 180 -10.36 -23.48 5.06
N GLU A 181 -9.79 -23.98 6.16
CA GLU A 181 -9.57 -23.30 7.45
C GLU A 181 -8.58 -22.13 7.37
N GLU A 182 -7.74 -22.06 6.32
CA GLU A 182 -6.95 -20.87 5.99
C GLU A 182 -7.60 -20.07 4.86
N LYS A 183 -7.88 -18.79 5.12
CA LYS A 183 -8.54 -17.84 4.20
C LYS A 183 -7.67 -16.59 4.02
N PRO A 184 -6.57 -16.66 3.24
CA PRO A 184 -5.75 -15.49 2.97
C PRO A 184 -6.53 -14.41 2.21
N ILE A 185 -6.24 -13.13 2.51
CA ILE A 185 -6.90 -11.99 1.86
C ILE A 185 -6.62 -11.98 0.35
N SER A 186 -5.43 -12.37 -0.10
CA SER A 186 -5.06 -12.45 -1.51
C SER A 186 -4.58 -13.84 -1.90
N LEU A 187 -5.05 -14.33 -3.06
CA LEU A 187 -4.67 -15.62 -3.63
C LEU A 187 -4.46 -15.49 -5.13
N ARG A 188 -3.33 -16.01 -5.63
CA ARG A 188 -3.20 -16.30 -7.06
C ARG A 188 -3.73 -17.69 -7.37
N PHE A 189 -4.90 -17.74 -7.96
CA PHE A 189 -5.61 -18.93 -8.39
C PHE A 189 -4.97 -19.49 -9.67
N ASN A 190 -3.82 -20.14 -9.51
CA ASN A 190 -3.24 -21.19 -10.36
C ASN A 190 -2.03 -21.78 -9.62
N ASN A 191 -2.13 -23.03 -9.15
CA ASN A 191 -1.09 -23.73 -8.37
C ASN A 191 -0.69 -23.13 -7.00
N GLY A 192 -1.50 -22.28 -6.36
CA GLY A 192 -1.37 -21.99 -4.92
C GLY A 192 -0.08 -21.29 -4.49
N PHE A 193 0.44 -20.38 -5.31
CA PHE A 193 1.62 -19.59 -4.92
C PHE A 193 1.22 -18.42 -4.02
N ARG A 194 1.94 -18.26 -2.92
CA ARG A 194 1.87 -17.10 -2.02
C ARG A 194 3.18 -16.34 -2.11
N GLU A 195 3.11 -15.03 -2.24
CA GLU A 195 4.31 -14.19 -2.10
C GLU A 195 4.80 -14.29 -0.66
N THR A 196 6.05 -14.71 -0.49
CA THR A 196 6.70 -14.79 0.82
C THR A 196 7.99 -14.00 0.76
N VAL A 197 8.31 -13.33 1.86
CA VAL A 197 9.62 -12.71 2.02
C VAL A 197 10.58 -13.81 2.45
N GLN A 198 11.78 -13.80 1.88
CA GLN A 198 12.88 -14.66 2.30
C GLN A 198 14.06 -13.79 2.69
N LEU A 199 14.61 -14.03 3.88
CA LEU A 199 15.88 -13.42 4.27
C LEU A 199 16.99 -13.96 3.35
N VAL A 200 17.76 -13.05 2.77
CA VAL A 200 18.90 -13.36 1.92
C VAL A 200 20.19 -12.90 2.59
N GLU A 201 21.26 -13.67 2.41
CA GLU A 201 22.59 -13.27 2.88
C GLU A 201 23.08 -12.01 2.13
N PRO A 202 23.84 -11.12 2.79
CA PRO A 202 24.39 -9.94 2.14
C PRO A 202 25.27 -10.28 0.93
N PHE A 203 25.02 -9.64 -0.21
CA PHE A 203 25.83 -9.81 -1.42
C PHE A 203 27.15 -9.06 -1.31
N ASN A 204 28.18 -9.61 -1.96
CA ASN A 204 29.49 -8.98 -2.04
C ASN A 204 29.41 -7.68 -2.87
N PRO A 205 29.74 -6.50 -2.31
CA PRO A 205 29.83 -5.24 -3.03
C PRO A 205 30.67 -5.32 -4.31
N ASP A 206 31.80 -6.05 -4.27
CA ASP A 206 32.78 -6.10 -5.36
C ASP A 206 32.31 -6.93 -6.57
N ALA A 207 31.14 -7.56 -6.50
CA ALA A 207 30.62 -8.40 -7.58
C ALA A 207 29.99 -7.59 -8.73
N TRP A 208 29.63 -6.33 -8.51
CA TRP A 208 29.08 -5.48 -9.56
C TRP A 208 30.22 -4.86 -10.39
N PRO A 209 30.22 -5.00 -11.74
CA PRO A 209 31.33 -4.57 -12.60
C PRO A 209 31.49 -3.04 -12.72
N GLY A 210 30.61 -2.26 -12.08
CA GLY A 210 30.52 -0.82 -12.25
C GLY A 210 29.71 -0.43 -13.49
N MET A 211 29.43 0.86 -13.61
CA MET A 211 28.74 1.45 -14.76
C MET A 211 29.74 1.77 -15.87
N THR A 212 29.32 1.61 -17.12
CA THR A 212 30.10 2.10 -18.27
C THR A 212 30.09 3.63 -18.34
N SER A 213 31.05 4.20 -19.07
CA SER A 213 31.17 5.66 -19.21
C SER A 213 29.89 6.27 -19.78
N GLY A 214 29.39 7.32 -19.12
CA GLY A 214 28.12 7.94 -19.44
C GLY A 214 27.57 8.69 -18.22
N CYS A 215 26.24 8.74 -18.11
CA CYS A 215 25.57 9.40 -17.00
C CYS A 215 24.54 8.54 -16.27
N LEU A 216 24.37 8.87 -14.98
CA LEU A 216 23.36 8.33 -14.08
C LEU A 216 22.26 9.39 -13.87
N LEU A 217 21.08 9.15 -14.45
CA LEU A 217 19.92 10.02 -14.23
C LEU A 217 19.30 9.75 -12.86
N VAL A 218 19.01 10.78 -12.10
CA VAL A 218 18.41 10.70 -10.77
C VAL A 218 17.15 11.54 -10.73
N THR A 219 15.99 10.90 -10.77
CA THR A 219 14.71 11.59 -10.57
C THR A 219 14.44 11.78 -9.08
N GLY A 220 13.82 12.90 -8.71
CA GLY A 220 13.81 13.30 -7.30
C GLY A 220 15.21 13.67 -6.82
N GLY A 221 16.05 14.19 -7.73
CA GLY A 221 17.47 14.49 -7.50
C GLY A 221 17.73 15.65 -6.53
N PHE A 222 16.68 16.31 -6.04
CA PHE A 222 16.77 17.31 -4.96
C PHE A 222 15.99 16.86 -3.70
N GLY A 223 15.72 15.56 -3.61
CA GLY A 223 15.20 14.91 -2.41
C GLY A 223 16.33 14.27 -1.61
N HIS A 224 15.96 13.48 -0.60
CA HIS A 224 16.93 12.87 0.31
C HIS A 224 17.60 11.61 -0.23
N ALA A 225 16.80 10.61 -0.62
CA ALA A 225 17.31 9.30 -1.00
C ALA A 225 18.10 9.32 -2.32
N GLY A 226 17.56 9.94 -3.37
CA GLY A 226 18.15 9.92 -4.73
C GLY A 226 19.63 10.33 -4.76
N PRO A 227 20.00 11.52 -4.26
CA PRO A 227 21.39 11.98 -4.18
C PRO A 227 22.30 11.08 -3.36
N ALA A 228 21.84 10.59 -2.19
CA ALA A 228 22.65 9.70 -1.35
C ALA A 228 22.99 8.39 -2.07
N LEU A 229 22.00 7.78 -2.74
CA LEU A 229 22.20 6.56 -3.53
C LEU A 229 23.12 6.82 -4.73
N ALA A 230 22.93 7.95 -5.42
CA ALA A 230 23.76 8.33 -6.56
C ALA A 230 25.22 8.58 -6.16
N LEU A 231 25.46 9.20 -5.00
CA LEU A 231 26.82 9.37 -4.45
C LEU A 231 27.50 8.02 -4.21
N ALA A 232 26.80 7.04 -3.62
CA ALA A 232 27.35 5.72 -3.38
C ALA A 232 27.78 5.02 -4.69
N ILE A 233 26.98 5.16 -5.75
CA ILE A 233 27.28 4.57 -7.06
C ILE A 233 28.40 5.33 -7.78
N ALA A 234 28.39 6.66 -7.76
CA ALA A 234 29.41 7.50 -8.41
C ALA A 234 30.80 7.36 -7.76
N LYS A 235 30.89 6.93 -6.49
CA LYS A 235 32.17 6.57 -5.86
C LYS A 235 32.79 5.29 -6.46
N LEU A 236 31.99 4.46 -7.14
CA LEU A 236 32.42 3.17 -7.71
C LEU A 236 32.65 3.23 -9.22
N SER A 237 32.29 4.33 -9.89
CA SER A 237 32.33 4.44 -11.34
C SER A 237 32.60 5.88 -11.76
N ASP A 238 33.41 6.07 -12.80
CA ASP A 238 33.68 7.38 -13.37
C ASP A 238 32.53 7.81 -14.29
N ILE A 239 31.55 8.52 -13.71
CA ILE A 239 30.26 8.86 -14.33
C ILE A 239 29.84 10.29 -14.02
N THR A 240 29.05 10.88 -14.92
CA THR A 240 28.33 12.13 -14.63
C THR A 240 27.02 11.82 -13.90
N VAL A 241 26.76 12.45 -12.76
CA VAL A 241 25.47 12.38 -12.07
C VAL A 241 24.56 13.49 -12.58
N VAL A 242 23.32 13.15 -12.95
CA VAL A 242 22.34 14.11 -13.47
C VAL A 242 21.12 14.14 -12.56
N LEU A 243 20.96 15.22 -11.81
CA LEU A 243 19.86 15.43 -10.86
C LEU A 243 18.67 16.12 -11.57
N LEU A 244 17.51 15.47 -11.52
CA LEU A 244 16.27 15.94 -12.12
C LEU A 244 15.22 16.24 -11.04
N GLY A 245 14.56 17.40 -11.14
CA GLY A 245 13.40 17.72 -10.33
C GLY A 245 12.77 19.06 -10.70
N ARG A 246 11.57 19.34 -10.18
CA ARG A 246 10.77 20.52 -10.57
C ARG A 246 11.41 21.86 -10.21
N THR A 247 12.21 21.89 -9.15
CA THR A 247 12.88 23.09 -8.67
C THR A 247 14.31 22.70 -8.34
N VAL A 248 15.27 23.32 -9.04
CA VAL A 248 16.68 23.16 -8.73
C VAL A 248 16.95 23.82 -7.39
N ARG A 249 17.58 23.08 -6.48
CA ARG A 249 18.05 23.58 -5.20
C ARG A 249 19.57 23.44 -5.14
N GLU A 250 20.24 24.54 -4.84
CA GLU A 250 21.61 24.49 -4.34
C GLU A 250 21.50 24.38 -2.82
N GLU A 251 21.46 23.14 -2.30
CA GLU A 251 21.41 22.92 -0.85
C GLU A 251 22.79 23.11 -0.23
N ILE A 252 22.83 23.64 1.00
CA ILE A 252 24.06 23.82 1.78
C ILE A 252 24.71 22.46 2.10
N ASP A 253 23.92 21.39 2.15
CA ASP A 253 24.33 20.01 2.45
C ASP A 253 24.26 19.10 1.20
N ASP A 254 24.57 19.65 0.02
CA ASP A 254 24.66 18.84 -1.19
C ASP A 254 25.77 17.77 -1.03
N PRO A 255 25.42 16.46 -1.11
CA PRO A 255 26.34 15.36 -0.80
C PRO A 255 27.53 15.28 -1.77
N PHE A 256 27.45 15.97 -2.91
CA PHE A 256 28.51 16.00 -3.92
C PHE A 256 29.52 17.13 -3.70
N THR A 257 29.27 18.11 -2.82
CA THR A 257 30.09 19.32 -2.65
C THR A 257 31.56 19.06 -2.36
N LEU A 258 31.86 17.96 -1.65
CA LEU A 258 33.22 17.60 -1.24
C LEU A 258 33.83 16.49 -2.12
N CYS A 259 33.16 16.11 -3.21
CA CYS A 259 33.56 15.01 -4.08
C CYS A 259 33.94 15.54 -5.46
N ASP A 260 34.97 14.93 -6.07
CA ASP A 260 35.35 15.19 -7.46
C ASP A 260 34.45 14.38 -8.41
N ILE A 261 33.15 14.71 -8.40
CA ILE A 261 32.12 14.06 -9.23
C ILE A 261 31.46 15.15 -10.08
N ASP A 262 31.36 14.91 -11.39
CA ASP A 262 30.65 15.81 -12.31
C ASP A 262 29.14 15.69 -12.08
N VAL A 263 28.51 16.75 -11.58
CA VAL A 263 27.08 16.79 -11.27
C VAL A 263 26.34 17.86 -12.07
N ARG A 264 25.33 17.45 -12.82
CA ARG A 264 24.42 18.34 -13.57
C ARG A 264 23.06 18.40 -12.92
N ARG A 265 22.41 19.55 -13.01
CA ARG A 265 21.12 19.83 -12.35
C ARG A 265 20.15 20.41 -13.37
N TYR A 266 19.00 19.75 -13.56
CA TYR A 266 17.96 20.21 -14.49
C TYR A 266 16.63 20.40 -13.78
N ALA A 267 15.98 21.54 -14.07
CA ALA A 267 14.62 21.83 -13.66
C ALA A 267 13.63 21.25 -14.67
N LEU A 268 12.92 20.17 -14.32
CA LEU A 268 11.82 19.62 -15.12
C LEU A 268 10.82 18.82 -14.26
N ASP A 269 9.58 18.73 -14.72
CA ASP A 269 8.64 17.74 -14.23
C ASP A 269 8.92 16.41 -14.94
N ILE A 270 9.16 15.34 -14.18
CA ILE A 270 9.62 14.06 -14.74
C ILE A 270 8.60 13.43 -15.69
N LYS A 271 7.32 13.78 -15.56
CA LYS A 271 6.27 13.31 -16.47
C LYS A 271 6.24 14.05 -17.82
N ASP A 272 6.98 15.15 -17.96
CA ASP A 272 7.12 15.88 -19.22
C ASP A 272 8.12 15.14 -20.12
N VAL A 273 7.58 14.28 -20.97
CA VAL A 273 8.34 13.44 -21.92
C VAL A 273 9.22 14.30 -22.82
N ASP A 274 8.70 15.42 -23.33
CA ASP A 274 9.45 16.28 -24.24
C ASP A 274 10.62 16.99 -23.53
N ALA A 275 10.41 17.45 -22.29
CA ALA A 275 11.48 18.03 -21.48
C ALA A 275 12.56 17.00 -21.13
N LEU A 276 12.16 15.79 -20.71
CA LEU A 276 13.09 14.70 -20.43
C LEU A 276 13.87 14.30 -21.69
N GLN A 277 13.21 14.20 -22.84
CA GLN A 277 13.83 13.86 -24.12
C GLN A 277 14.88 14.89 -24.54
N ARG A 278 14.63 16.20 -24.32
CA ARG A 278 15.61 17.27 -24.59
C ARG A 278 16.87 17.11 -23.73
N VAL A 279 16.72 16.84 -22.44
CA VAL A 279 17.85 16.62 -21.53
C VAL A 279 18.67 15.40 -21.96
N VAL A 280 18.00 14.29 -22.30
CA VAL A 280 18.71 13.08 -22.77
C VAL A 280 19.48 13.35 -24.07
N GLN A 281 18.89 14.08 -25.02
CA GLN A 281 19.57 14.43 -26.28
C GLN A 281 20.77 15.36 -26.07
N GLU A 282 20.66 16.33 -25.15
CA GLU A 282 21.77 17.21 -24.76
C GLU A 282 22.95 16.41 -24.21
N LEU A 283 22.70 15.50 -23.26
CA LEU A 283 23.73 14.64 -22.66
C LEU A 283 24.40 13.74 -23.71
N GLU A 284 23.63 13.18 -24.64
CA GLU A 284 24.16 12.36 -25.73
C GLU A 284 25.02 13.15 -26.71
N ALA A 285 24.62 14.38 -27.05
CA ALA A 285 25.41 15.26 -27.93
C ALA A 285 26.77 15.62 -27.32
N GLU A 286 26.88 15.59 -25.99
CA GLU A 286 28.12 15.80 -25.25
C GLU A 286 28.94 14.52 -25.01
N GLY A 287 28.52 13.39 -25.58
CA GLY A 287 29.21 12.11 -25.40
C GLY A 287 28.98 11.47 -24.04
N LYS A 288 27.91 11.85 -23.33
CA LYS A 288 27.51 11.32 -22.02
C LYS A 288 26.19 10.54 -22.10
N PRO A 289 26.15 9.39 -22.80
CA PRO A 289 24.93 8.63 -22.96
C PRO A 289 24.37 8.20 -21.59
N VAL A 290 23.05 8.08 -21.49
CA VAL A 290 22.39 7.59 -20.27
C VAL A 290 22.70 6.11 -20.11
N LYS A 291 23.36 5.76 -19.00
CA LYS A 291 23.77 4.40 -18.65
C LYS A 291 23.14 3.88 -17.37
N GLY A 292 22.68 4.78 -16.51
CA GLY A 292 21.99 4.41 -15.28
C GLY A 292 20.79 5.30 -15.00
N VAL A 293 19.83 4.75 -14.25
CA VAL A 293 18.68 5.49 -13.71
C VAL A 293 18.50 5.18 -12.23
N ILE A 294 18.26 6.19 -11.41
CA ILE A 294 17.66 6.10 -10.08
C ILE A 294 16.32 6.83 -10.11
N HIS A 295 15.25 6.05 -9.99
CA HIS A 295 13.91 6.59 -9.91
C HIS A 295 13.49 6.77 -8.44
N ALA A 296 13.77 7.95 -7.87
CA ALA A 296 13.45 8.33 -6.49
C ALA A 296 12.44 9.49 -6.38
N ALA A 297 11.84 9.91 -7.49
CA ALA A 297 10.79 10.92 -7.47
C ALA A 297 9.55 10.40 -6.71
N GLY A 298 9.01 11.24 -5.85
CA GLY A 298 7.82 10.94 -5.06
C GLY A 298 7.45 12.08 -4.12
N VAL A 299 6.20 12.08 -3.68
CA VAL A 299 5.66 13.05 -2.71
C VAL A 299 5.03 12.33 -1.54
N ILE A 300 4.90 13.05 -0.42
CA ILE A 300 4.18 12.54 0.75
C ILE A 300 2.69 12.56 0.42
N ASP A 301 2.00 11.48 0.76
CA ASP A 301 0.56 11.37 0.59
C ASP A 301 -0.17 11.92 1.83
N TRP A 302 -0.77 13.10 1.66
CA TRP A 302 -1.44 13.85 2.72
C TRP A 302 -2.97 13.82 2.64
N ALA A 303 -3.55 13.28 1.56
CA ALA A 303 -4.99 13.40 1.33
C ALA A 303 -5.84 12.46 2.22
N GLY A 304 -5.20 11.61 3.03
CA GLY A 304 -5.85 10.87 4.12
C GLY A 304 -6.69 9.68 3.65
N VAL A 305 -7.74 9.35 4.40
CA VAL A 305 -8.56 8.15 4.16
C VAL A 305 -9.33 8.19 2.83
N ILE A 306 -9.62 7.01 2.28
CA ILE A 306 -10.31 6.78 1.00
C ILE A 306 -11.60 7.59 0.87
N HIS A 307 -12.36 7.77 1.96
CA HIS A 307 -13.65 8.48 1.95
C HIS A 307 -13.58 9.94 1.52
N ARG A 308 -12.39 10.56 1.62
CA ARG A 308 -12.18 11.98 1.27
C ARG A 308 -11.34 12.16 0.00
N ARG A 309 -10.94 11.05 -0.64
CA ARG A 309 -10.09 11.08 -1.83
C ARG A 309 -10.85 11.53 -3.06
N THR A 310 -10.16 12.29 -3.89
CA THR A 310 -10.54 12.67 -5.24
C THR A 310 -9.62 12.01 -6.27
N ASN A 311 -9.99 12.08 -7.54
CA ASN A 311 -9.11 11.66 -8.65
C ASN A 311 -7.77 12.43 -8.64
N ILE A 312 -7.82 13.73 -8.35
CA ILE A 312 -6.67 14.63 -8.32
C ILE A 312 -5.67 14.21 -7.23
N ASP A 313 -6.16 13.83 -6.05
CA ASP A 313 -5.30 13.41 -4.94
C ASP A 313 -4.46 12.17 -5.29
N LEU A 314 -5.01 11.23 -6.05
CA LEU A 314 -4.29 10.04 -6.49
C LEU A 314 -3.32 10.37 -7.62
N GLU A 315 -3.77 11.14 -8.61
CA GLU A 315 -2.92 11.59 -9.73
C GLU A 315 -1.71 12.36 -9.22
N GLU A 316 -1.85 13.24 -8.23
CA GLU A 316 -0.74 14.01 -7.67
C GLU A 316 0.34 13.11 -7.03
N VAL A 317 -0.07 12.11 -6.25
CA VAL A 317 0.85 11.17 -5.60
C VAL A 317 1.53 10.26 -6.61
N TRP A 318 0.79 9.81 -7.63
CA TRP A 318 1.32 8.93 -8.66
C TRP A 318 2.15 9.65 -9.73
N ALA A 319 1.93 10.94 -9.98
CA ALA A 319 2.56 11.68 -11.07
C ALA A 319 4.08 11.58 -11.05
N GLY A 320 4.70 11.79 -9.88
CA GLY A 320 6.16 11.71 -9.75
C GLY A 320 6.70 10.28 -9.82
N LYS A 321 5.93 9.30 -9.37
CA LYS A 321 6.33 7.87 -9.30
C LYS A 321 5.97 7.15 -10.60
N VAL A 322 4.70 6.81 -10.75
CA VAL A 322 4.21 6.06 -11.91
C VAL A 322 4.32 6.87 -13.19
N GLY A 323 3.88 8.14 -13.18
CA GLY A 323 3.99 9.02 -14.35
C GLY A 323 5.44 9.26 -14.77
N GLY A 324 6.35 9.45 -13.80
CA GLY A 324 7.78 9.57 -14.06
C GLY A 324 8.41 8.29 -14.61
N LEU A 325 8.01 7.11 -14.12
CA LEU A 325 8.47 5.83 -14.64
C LEU A 325 8.03 5.61 -16.10
N LEU A 326 6.78 5.93 -16.43
CA LEU A 326 6.26 5.83 -17.81
C LEU A 326 7.00 6.77 -18.78
N ALA A 327 7.32 7.99 -18.33
CA ALA A 327 8.12 8.93 -19.12
C ALA A 327 9.56 8.44 -19.33
N LEU A 328 10.19 7.90 -18.28
CA LEU A 328 11.52 7.28 -18.37
C LEU A 328 11.52 6.11 -19.35
N GLU A 329 10.54 5.21 -19.26
CA GLU A 329 10.42 4.09 -20.18
C GLU A 329 10.30 4.57 -21.63
N THR A 330 9.46 5.56 -21.88
CA THR A 330 9.24 6.13 -23.22
C THR A 330 10.51 6.73 -23.81
N VAL A 331 11.22 7.56 -23.05
CA VAL A 331 12.42 8.26 -23.54
C VAL A 331 13.63 7.32 -23.67
N LEU A 332 13.71 6.31 -22.78
CA LEU A 332 14.87 5.43 -22.70
C LEU A 332 14.69 4.09 -23.42
N GLU A 333 13.53 3.77 -24.01
CA GLU A 333 13.18 2.48 -24.65
C GLU A 333 14.30 1.90 -25.53
N LYS A 334 15.02 2.74 -26.27
CA LYS A 334 16.08 2.32 -27.21
C LYS A 334 17.50 2.41 -26.65
N LYS A 335 17.64 2.63 -25.34
CA LYS A 335 18.92 2.82 -24.65
C LYS A 335 19.34 1.53 -23.98
N ASP A 336 20.65 1.31 -23.96
CA ASP A 336 21.29 0.20 -23.27
C ASP A 336 21.79 0.70 -21.90
N LEU A 337 21.17 0.18 -20.84
CA LEU A 337 21.39 0.60 -19.46
C LEU A 337 22.17 -0.46 -18.69
N ASP A 338 23.13 -0.03 -17.89
CA ASP A 338 23.90 -0.87 -16.97
C ASP A 338 23.21 -1.01 -15.61
N LEU A 339 22.30 -0.09 -15.28
CA LEU A 339 21.58 -0.06 -14.01
C LEU A 339 20.24 0.69 -14.11
N PHE A 340 19.18 0.13 -13.53
CA PHE A 340 17.93 0.87 -13.32
C PHE A 340 17.39 0.60 -11.91
N ILE A 341 17.52 1.56 -11.00
CA ILE A 341 16.99 1.47 -9.64
C ILE A 341 15.61 2.13 -9.56
N ILE A 342 14.65 1.44 -8.96
CA ILE A 342 13.33 1.97 -8.63
C ILE A 342 13.19 2.01 -7.11
N CYS A 343 13.02 3.22 -6.55
CA CYS A 343 12.82 3.39 -5.11
C CYS A 343 11.34 3.23 -4.74
N SER A 344 11.04 2.07 -4.15
CA SER A 344 9.77 1.71 -3.56
C SER A 344 9.83 1.81 -2.03
N THR A 345 8.89 1.20 -1.32
CA THR A 345 8.76 1.25 0.15
C THR A 345 8.30 -0.10 0.70
N LEU A 346 8.65 -0.43 1.95
CA LEU A 346 8.02 -1.56 2.66
C LEU A 346 6.50 -1.41 2.79
N GLY A 347 6.00 -0.17 2.75
CA GLY A 347 4.58 0.14 2.81
C GLY A 347 3.72 -0.43 1.68
N SER A 348 4.31 -0.91 0.57
CA SER A 348 3.54 -1.52 -0.51
C SER A 348 2.94 -2.88 -0.12
N PHE A 349 3.48 -3.55 0.90
CA PHE A 349 2.98 -4.82 1.42
C PHE A 349 2.76 -4.85 2.94
N LEU A 350 2.83 -3.67 3.59
CA LEU A 350 2.48 -3.46 5.00
C LEU A 350 1.28 -2.51 5.10
N PRO A 351 0.06 -2.98 4.79
CA PRO A 351 -1.10 -2.10 4.59
C PRO A 351 -1.51 -1.35 5.88
N TYR A 352 -1.33 -1.93 7.08
CA TYR A 352 -1.64 -1.22 8.33
C TYR A 352 -0.70 -0.05 8.61
N ALA A 353 0.56 -0.16 8.17
CA ALA A 353 1.53 0.93 8.30
C ALA A 353 1.22 2.11 7.37
N LYS A 354 0.31 1.95 6.40
CA LYS A 354 -0.05 2.94 5.38
C LYS A 354 -1.54 3.35 5.41
N PHE A 355 -2.18 3.23 6.58
CA PHE A 355 -3.52 3.79 6.82
C PHE A 355 -3.57 5.27 6.37
N GLY A 356 -4.56 5.64 5.56
CA GLY A 356 -4.72 7.00 5.05
C GLY A 356 -3.74 7.37 3.94
N GLN A 357 -2.95 6.42 3.42
CA GLN A 357 -1.93 6.65 2.38
C GLN A 357 -2.15 5.74 1.17
N VAL A 358 -3.41 5.58 0.76
CA VAL A 358 -3.80 4.70 -0.36
C VAL A 358 -3.10 5.06 -1.67
N GLY A 359 -2.89 6.35 -1.95
CA GLY A 359 -2.17 6.82 -3.14
C GLY A 359 -0.71 6.38 -3.11
N TYR A 360 -0.05 6.52 -1.95
CA TYR A 360 1.35 6.14 -1.78
C TYR A 360 1.54 4.62 -1.86
N ALA A 361 0.73 3.84 -1.15
CA ALA A 361 0.84 2.39 -1.13
C ALA A 361 0.62 1.79 -2.53
N SER A 362 -0.43 2.24 -3.23
CA SER A 362 -0.76 1.76 -4.58
C SER A 362 0.28 2.18 -5.63
N ALA A 363 0.81 3.40 -5.58
CA ALA A 363 1.89 3.82 -6.48
C ALA A 363 3.14 2.96 -6.33
N ASN A 364 3.53 2.61 -5.09
CA ASN A 364 4.71 1.79 -4.87
C ASN A 364 4.48 0.30 -5.22
N ALA A 365 3.26 -0.22 -5.01
CA ALA A 365 2.91 -1.56 -5.49
C ALA A 365 2.94 -1.66 -7.03
N TYR A 366 2.55 -0.58 -7.75
CA TYR A 366 2.77 -0.48 -9.19
C TYR A 366 4.26 -0.60 -9.53
N LEU A 367 5.11 0.19 -8.87
CA LEU A 367 6.56 0.20 -9.10
C LEU A 367 7.19 -1.18 -8.85
N ASP A 368 6.71 -1.90 -7.83
CA ASP A 368 7.17 -3.24 -7.48
C ASP A 368 6.97 -4.25 -8.62
N ALA A 369 5.78 -4.25 -9.21
CA ALA A 369 5.46 -5.12 -10.34
C ALA A 369 6.09 -4.63 -11.65
N ALA A 370 6.11 -3.32 -11.89
CA ALA A 370 6.64 -2.69 -13.11
C ALA A 370 8.13 -3.00 -13.31
N GLY A 371 8.92 -3.10 -12.24
CA GLY A 371 10.35 -3.38 -12.36
C GLY A 371 10.66 -4.70 -13.07
N SER A 372 9.87 -5.75 -12.80
CA SER A 372 10.01 -7.03 -13.49
C SER A 372 9.56 -6.95 -14.94
N ASP A 373 8.51 -6.16 -15.24
CA ASP A 373 8.01 -5.96 -16.60
C ASP A 373 9.02 -5.20 -17.46
N LEU A 374 9.62 -4.13 -16.93
CA LEU A 374 10.68 -3.36 -17.60
C LEU A 374 11.91 -4.21 -17.92
N SER A 375 12.37 -5.01 -16.95
CA SER A 375 13.52 -5.89 -17.15
C SER A 375 13.28 -6.91 -18.26
N ARG A 376 12.08 -7.50 -18.32
CA ARG A 376 11.74 -8.46 -19.39
C ARG A 376 11.52 -7.79 -20.75
N LYS A 377 10.89 -6.62 -20.78
CA LYS A 377 10.55 -5.92 -22.03
C LYS A 377 11.78 -5.36 -22.73
N HIS A 378 12.69 -4.76 -21.97
CA HIS A 378 13.84 -4.01 -22.51
C HIS A 378 15.19 -4.70 -22.27
N GLY A 379 15.24 -5.76 -21.45
CA GLY A 379 16.49 -6.39 -21.04
C GLY A 379 17.28 -5.59 -19.99
N TRP A 380 16.70 -4.52 -19.44
CA TRP A 380 17.39 -3.66 -18.48
C TRP A 380 17.66 -4.38 -17.14
N PRO A 381 18.81 -4.09 -16.50
CA PRO A 381 19.15 -4.59 -15.16
C PRO A 381 18.41 -3.81 -14.08
N VAL A 382 17.11 -4.06 -13.96
CA VAL A 382 16.24 -3.36 -13.01
C VAL A 382 16.41 -3.91 -11.59
N ARG A 383 16.45 -3.00 -10.60
CA ARG A 383 16.42 -3.30 -9.16
C ARG A 383 15.34 -2.44 -8.50
N VAL A 384 14.29 -3.07 -8.02
CA VAL A 384 13.30 -2.43 -7.15
C VAL A 384 13.76 -2.56 -5.71
N ILE A 385 13.78 -1.45 -4.97
CA ILE A 385 14.16 -1.44 -3.56
C ILE A 385 12.99 -0.98 -2.71
N ASN A 386 12.45 -1.88 -1.89
CA ASN A 386 11.45 -1.54 -0.89
C ASN A 386 12.15 -1.01 0.36
N TRP A 387 12.32 0.32 0.41
CA TRP A 387 13.01 0.99 1.50
C TRP A 387 12.15 1.07 2.77
N ASP A 388 12.82 0.89 3.91
CA ASP A 388 12.34 1.34 5.22
C ASP A 388 12.34 2.89 5.32
N ASP A 389 11.78 3.41 6.40
CA ASP A 389 11.80 4.84 6.67
C ASP A 389 13.24 5.33 6.93
N PHE A 390 13.55 6.56 6.53
CA PHE A 390 14.85 7.19 6.74
C PHE A 390 14.82 8.09 7.98
N THR A 391 15.86 8.01 8.82
CA THR A 391 15.92 8.75 10.09
C THR A 391 16.57 10.13 9.97
N GLU A 392 17.43 10.32 8.96
CA GLU A 392 18.24 11.54 8.77
C GLU A 392 17.65 12.50 7.74
N GLY A 393 16.53 12.15 7.10
CA GLY A 393 15.80 13.04 6.20
C GLY A 393 14.72 12.33 5.39
N GLY A 394 14.33 12.93 4.27
CA GLY A 394 13.28 12.39 3.40
C GLY A 394 11.87 12.59 3.94
N MET A 395 10.94 11.74 3.47
CA MET A 395 9.50 11.92 3.72
C MET A 395 9.14 11.83 5.20
N THR A 396 9.77 10.93 5.95
CA THR A 396 9.49 10.72 7.38
C THR A 396 9.87 11.93 8.22
N VAL A 397 11.10 12.45 8.03
CA VAL A 397 11.56 13.66 8.73
C VAL A 397 10.79 14.91 8.29
N ALA A 398 10.48 15.03 7.00
CA ALA A 398 9.67 16.13 6.49
C ALA A 398 8.24 16.11 7.09
N ALA A 399 7.64 14.93 7.21
CA ALA A 399 6.34 14.75 7.86
C ALA A 399 6.38 15.11 9.35
N ALA A 400 7.41 14.66 10.08
CA ALA A 400 7.60 15.00 11.49
C ALA A 400 7.76 16.51 11.68
N ARG A 401 8.61 17.16 10.87
CA ARG A 401 8.80 18.61 10.89
C ARG A 401 7.48 19.36 10.64
N GLN A 402 6.72 18.98 9.61
CA GLN A 402 5.48 19.66 9.25
C GLN A 402 4.40 19.55 10.32
N ARG A 403 4.36 18.41 11.04
CA ARG A 403 3.36 18.14 12.09
C ARG A 403 3.84 18.49 13.50
N GLY A 404 5.07 18.99 13.65
CA GLY A 404 5.65 19.26 14.96
C GLY A 404 5.85 18.00 15.82
N LEU A 405 6.03 16.84 15.18
CA LEU A 405 6.27 15.56 15.85
C LEU A 405 7.75 15.39 16.16
N THR A 406 8.05 14.50 17.11
CA THR A 406 9.43 14.08 17.40
C THR A 406 10.07 13.49 16.15
N TYR A 407 11.34 13.85 15.91
CA TYR A 407 12.11 13.26 14.82
C TYR A 407 12.39 11.78 15.08
N PRO A 408 12.47 10.95 14.02
CA PRO A 408 12.81 9.55 14.16
C PRO A 408 14.16 9.37 14.85
N ALA A 409 14.21 8.47 15.82
CA ALA A 409 15.45 8.05 16.44
C ALA A 409 16.20 7.04 15.54
N PRO A 410 17.51 6.81 15.75
CA PRO A 410 18.30 5.91 14.91
C PRO A 410 17.75 4.47 14.83
N GLN A 411 17.06 3.99 15.86
CA GLN A 411 16.43 2.67 15.88
C GLN A 411 15.12 2.59 15.09
N ASP A 412 14.55 3.72 14.66
CA ASP A 412 13.23 3.76 14.01
C ASP A 412 13.31 3.54 12.50
N GLY A 413 14.51 3.48 11.91
CA GLY A 413 14.69 3.33 10.47
C GLY A 413 16.15 3.37 10.03
N LEU A 414 16.36 3.58 8.73
CA LEU A 414 17.68 3.58 8.09
C LEU A 414 18.36 4.95 8.19
N SER A 415 19.64 4.93 8.57
CA SER A 415 20.57 6.05 8.31
C SER A 415 21.02 6.09 6.84
N ASN A 416 21.54 7.22 6.41
CA ASN A 416 22.10 7.39 5.06
C ASN A 416 23.27 6.44 4.81
N ALA A 417 24.18 6.29 5.79
CA ALA A 417 25.31 5.39 5.66
C ALA A 417 24.89 3.91 5.47
N GLN A 418 23.81 3.49 6.16
CA GLN A 418 23.23 2.16 5.96
C GLN A 418 22.59 2.02 4.58
N ALA A 419 21.87 3.04 4.10
CA ALA A 419 21.27 3.02 2.78
C ALA A 419 22.31 3.01 1.65
N GLU A 420 23.38 3.81 1.76
CA GLU A 420 24.53 3.81 0.84
C GLU A 420 25.20 2.43 0.79
N THR A 421 25.39 1.78 1.94
CA THR A 421 25.93 0.41 1.98
C THR A 421 24.96 -0.60 1.36
N ALA A 422 23.67 -0.46 1.64
CA ALA A 422 22.65 -1.39 1.16
C ALA A 422 22.48 -1.33 -0.35
N VAL A 423 22.51 -0.13 -0.96
CA VAL A 423 22.35 -0.02 -2.42
C VAL A 423 23.46 -0.72 -3.17
N ILE A 424 24.71 -0.63 -2.70
CA ILE A 424 25.84 -1.34 -3.32
C ILE A 424 25.64 -2.87 -3.25
N ARG A 425 25.09 -3.39 -2.15
CA ARG A 425 24.76 -4.81 -2.04
C ARG A 425 23.59 -5.20 -2.95
N VAL A 426 22.59 -4.34 -3.09
CA VAL A 426 21.41 -4.59 -3.92
C VAL A 426 21.78 -4.63 -5.40
N ILE A 427 22.59 -3.71 -5.90
CA ILE A 427 23.01 -3.70 -7.31
C ILE A 427 23.86 -4.92 -7.67
N SER A 428 24.66 -5.43 -6.71
CA SER A 428 25.42 -6.67 -6.86
C SER A 428 24.58 -7.95 -6.75
N SER A 429 23.32 -7.85 -6.33
CA SER A 429 22.45 -9.01 -6.15
C SER A 429 21.85 -9.50 -7.49
N PRO A 430 21.52 -10.80 -7.62
CA PRO A 430 20.77 -11.32 -8.77
C PRO A 430 19.27 -11.08 -8.67
N TYR A 431 18.78 -10.56 -7.53
CA TYR A 431 17.36 -10.44 -7.27
C TYR A 431 16.82 -9.11 -7.83
N PRO A 432 15.73 -9.13 -8.61
CA PRO A 432 15.19 -7.93 -9.23
C PRO A 432 14.45 -7.01 -8.24
N ARG A 433 14.09 -7.52 -7.06
CA ARG A 433 13.40 -6.77 -6.00
C ARG A 433 13.92 -7.21 -4.64
N LEU A 434 14.30 -6.26 -3.79
CA LEU A 434 14.71 -6.51 -2.39
C LEU A 434 14.06 -5.51 -1.43
N ALA A 435 13.73 -5.99 -0.24
CA ALA A 435 13.36 -5.17 0.89
C ALA A 435 14.60 -4.87 1.74
N VAL A 436 14.79 -3.61 2.13
CA VAL A 436 15.92 -3.18 2.96
C VAL A 436 15.37 -2.57 4.24
N THR A 437 15.66 -3.21 5.36
CA THR A 437 15.23 -2.78 6.69
C THR A 437 16.24 -3.22 7.75
N ILE A 438 16.28 -2.50 8.87
CA ILE A 438 17.01 -2.91 10.08
C ILE A 438 16.15 -3.76 11.03
N HIS A 439 14.86 -3.89 10.71
CA HIS A 439 13.87 -4.59 11.51
C HIS A 439 13.61 -6.01 11.00
N ASP A 440 13.03 -6.84 11.86
CA ASP A 440 12.57 -8.17 11.49
C ASP A 440 11.30 -8.05 10.63
N LEU A 441 11.47 -8.14 9.30
CA LEU A 441 10.38 -7.98 8.35
C LEU A 441 9.30 -9.06 8.49
N HIS A 442 9.67 -10.28 8.90
CA HIS A 442 8.68 -11.34 9.15
C HIS A 442 7.76 -10.95 10.30
N LYS A 443 8.31 -10.43 11.41
CA LYS A 443 7.50 -9.91 12.53
C LYS A 443 6.62 -8.74 12.11
N MET A 444 7.12 -7.82 11.28
CA MET A 444 6.32 -6.70 10.77
C MET A 444 5.13 -7.20 9.94
N ILE A 445 5.35 -8.19 9.07
CA ILE A 445 4.31 -8.83 8.26
C ILE A 445 3.33 -9.58 9.17
N ASP A 446 3.81 -10.32 10.16
CA ASP A 446 2.98 -11.08 11.08
C ASP A 446 2.05 -10.15 11.88
N VAL A 447 2.56 -9.06 12.45
CA VAL A 447 1.74 -8.04 13.14
C VAL A 447 0.72 -7.41 12.18
N ASN A 448 1.12 -7.15 10.94
CA ASN A 448 0.21 -6.67 9.89
C ASN A 448 -0.82 -7.74 9.46
N SER A 449 -0.57 -9.04 9.69
CA SER A 449 -1.48 -10.13 9.33
C SER A 449 -2.39 -10.59 10.49
N VAL A 450 -1.94 -10.48 11.74
CA VAL A 450 -2.66 -10.94 12.95
C VAL A 450 -3.81 -10.00 13.34
N SER A 451 -3.76 -8.72 12.93
CA SER A 451 -4.94 -7.83 12.97
C SER A 451 -6.14 -8.35 12.14
N ASN A 452 -5.94 -9.43 11.38
CA ASN A 452 -6.96 -10.13 10.61
C ASN A 452 -7.47 -11.44 11.25
N LYS A 453 -6.86 -11.92 12.36
CA LYS A 453 -7.14 -13.24 12.96
C LYS A 453 -8.07 -13.23 14.19
N SER A 454 -8.45 -12.08 14.75
CA SER A 454 -9.31 -12.04 15.95
C SER A 454 -10.80 -11.84 15.63
N CYS A 455 -11.33 -12.69 14.75
CA CYS A 455 -12.75 -12.99 14.69
C CYS A 455 -12.88 -14.52 14.70
N LEU A 456 -13.35 -15.10 15.80
CA LEU A 456 -13.71 -16.52 16.00
C LEU A 456 -12.57 -17.47 16.40
N ASN A 457 -12.20 -17.47 17.69
CA ASN A 457 -12.01 -18.72 18.44
C ASN A 457 -12.12 -18.43 19.94
N LYS A 458 -13.03 -19.14 20.61
CA LYS A 458 -13.35 -18.95 22.05
C LYS A 458 -12.57 -19.87 22.99
N ASP A 459 -11.78 -20.80 22.48
CA ASP A 459 -11.16 -21.84 23.30
C ASP A 459 -9.66 -21.94 23.00
N ALA A 460 -8.84 -21.20 23.76
CA ALA A 460 -7.43 -21.50 23.97
C ALA A 460 -6.97 -20.90 25.30
N ASP A 461 -6.50 -21.77 26.20
CA ASP A 461 -6.11 -21.46 27.58
C ASP A 461 -4.93 -20.47 27.68
N PRO A 462 -4.84 -19.70 28.79
CA PRO A 462 -3.86 -18.64 28.96
C PRO A 462 -2.50 -19.19 29.40
N ILE A 463 -1.47 -19.00 28.58
CA ILE A 463 -0.07 -19.14 29.00
C ILE A 463 0.59 -17.77 28.90
N LEU A 464 0.62 -17.04 30.01
CA LEU A 464 1.74 -16.18 30.44
C LEU A 464 1.42 -15.58 31.81
N SER A 465 1.63 -16.40 32.84
CA SER A 465 1.80 -15.97 34.21
C SER A 465 3.15 -15.28 34.36
N LEU A 466 3.15 -13.94 34.43
CA LEU A 466 4.29 -13.16 34.93
C LEU A 466 3.96 -12.63 36.32
N GLU A 467 4.86 -12.96 37.23
CA GLU A 467 4.75 -12.84 38.67
C GLU A 467 4.62 -11.38 39.12
N LYS A 468 3.68 -11.16 40.06
CA LYS A 468 3.53 -9.90 40.78
C LYS A 468 4.67 -9.74 41.79
N SER A 469 5.31 -8.58 41.81
CA SER A 469 6.11 -8.11 42.94
C SER A 469 5.60 -6.75 43.45
N PRO A 470 5.85 -6.42 44.73
CA PRO A 470 4.83 -5.82 45.59
C PRO A 470 4.83 -4.30 45.58
N ILE A 471 3.60 -3.79 45.73
CA ILE A 471 3.23 -2.38 45.89
C ILE A 471 3.89 -1.81 47.15
N SER A 472 4.59 -0.68 46.99
CA SER A 472 4.97 0.24 48.07
C SER A 472 4.12 1.51 47.93
N THR A 473 3.37 1.80 49.00
CA THR A 473 2.39 2.87 49.17
C THR A 473 3.02 4.26 49.33
N LEU A 474 2.30 5.31 48.92
CA LEU A 474 2.22 6.68 49.48
C LEU A 474 1.05 7.46 48.79
N PRO A 475 0.55 8.61 49.32
CA PRO A 475 -0.86 8.81 49.69
C PRO A 475 -1.71 9.73 48.77
N GLU A 476 -3.03 9.69 49.06
CA GLU A 476 -4.20 10.26 48.37
C GLU A 476 -4.19 11.78 48.07
N ALA A 477 -4.75 12.14 46.90
CA ALA A 477 -5.96 12.99 46.74
C ALA A 477 -5.88 13.99 45.56
N VAL A 478 -6.19 13.55 44.33
CA VAL A 478 -6.79 14.39 43.25
C VAL A 478 -7.64 13.46 42.36
N PHE A 479 -8.93 13.78 42.21
CA PHE A 479 -9.95 13.17 41.32
C PHE A 479 -9.62 11.81 40.68
N ALA A 480 -10.24 10.73 41.18
CA ALA A 480 -10.13 9.40 40.59
C ALA A 480 -10.68 9.36 39.14
N PRO A 481 -9.87 8.98 38.13
CA PRO A 481 -10.35 8.74 36.77
C PRO A 481 -11.23 7.48 36.74
N THR A 482 -12.27 7.46 35.90
CA THR A 482 -13.07 6.24 35.65
C THR A 482 -12.15 5.07 35.23
N GLY A 483 -12.57 3.83 35.50
CA GLY A 483 -11.71 2.65 35.33
C GLY A 483 -11.13 2.45 33.92
N LEU A 484 -11.78 3.01 32.88
CA LEU A 484 -11.28 3.01 31.51
C LEU A 484 -10.19 4.07 31.28
N GLN A 485 -10.36 5.28 31.82
CA GLN A 485 -9.38 6.36 31.69
C GLN A 485 -8.05 6.02 32.39
N SER A 486 -8.11 5.45 33.60
CA SER A 486 -6.91 4.99 34.33
C SER A 486 -6.14 3.92 33.56
N PHE A 487 -6.87 3.00 32.90
CA PHE A 487 -6.28 2.00 32.02
C PHE A 487 -5.62 2.65 30.78
N LEU A 488 -6.29 3.58 30.11
CA LEU A 488 -5.75 4.24 28.93
C LEU A 488 -4.49 5.05 29.26
N ILE A 489 -4.43 5.73 30.41
CA ILE A 489 -3.21 6.40 30.87
C ILE A 489 -2.07 5.36 30.99
N THR A 490 -2.36 4.19 31.56
CA THR A 490 -1.35 3.14 31.74
C THR A 490 -0.88 2.56 30.40
N ALA A 491 -1.79 2.33 29.46
CA ALA A 491 -1.49 1.85 28.12
C ALA A 491 -0.67 2.89 27.32
N PHE A 492 -1.00 4.18 27.43
CA PHE A 492 -0.23 5.25 26.81
C PHE A 492 1.19 5.32 27.39
N ARG A 493 1.37 5.25 28.72
CA ARG A 493 2.71 5.22 29.33
C ARG A 493 3.55 4.05 28.82
N HIS A 494 2.93 2.87 28.75
CA HIS A 494 3.59 1.66 28.31
C HIS A 494 4.06 1.73 26.85
N VAL A 495 3.17 2.17 25.96
CA VAL A 495 3.44 2.24 24.52
C VAL A 495 4.39 3.39 24.17
N LEU A 496 4.25 4.54 24.83
CA LEU A 496 5.11 5.70 24.58
C LEU A 496 6.43 5.66 25.35
N GLY A 497 6.60 4.70 26.27
CA GLY A 497 7.79 4.58 27.12
C GLY A 497 8.02 5.78 28.05
N ASN A 498 6.95 6.49 28.43
CA ASN A 498 7.02 7.73 29.20
C ASN A 498 6.09 7.67 30.43
N GLU A 499 6.65 7.75 31.64
CA GLU A 499 5.87 7.68 32.88
C GLU A 499 5.09 8.99 33.19
N ASN A 500 5.44 10.11 32.55
CA ASN A 500 4.83 11.43 32.80
C ASN A 500 3.55 11.69 32.00
N ILE A 501 2.97 10.69 31.34
CA ILE A 501 1.68 10.84 30.64
C ILE A 501 0.56 11.05 31.68
N ASP A 502 -0.26 12.08 31.48
CA ASP A 502 -1.48 12.35 32.24
C ASP A 502 -2.74 12.13 31.39
N SER A 503 -3.92 12.46 31.94
CA SER A 503 -5.20 12.25 31.27
C SER A 503 -5.42 13.09 30.00
N GLU A 504 -4.76 14.24 29.89
CA GLU A 504 -4.93 15.21 28.81
C GLU A 504 -3.74 15.21 27.85
N THR A 505 -2.77 14.33 28.06
CA THR A 505 -1.60 14.21 27.22
C THR A 505 -2.00 13.65 25.87
N ASP A 506 -1.78 14.46 24.82
CA ASP A 506 -2.05 14.09 23.44
C ASP A 506 -1.05 13.03 22.95
N PHE A 507 -1.57 11.91 22.45
CA PHE A 507 -0.79 10.74 22.03
C PHE A 507 0.29 11.09 21.00
N PHE A 508 -0.06 11.91 20.02
CA PHE A 508 0.81 12.25 18.90
C PHE A 508 1.86 13.28 19.32
N SER A 509 1.45 14.24 20.13
CA SER A 509 2.34 15.26 20.71
C SER A 509 3.36 14.65 21.67
N ALA A 510 3.03 13.53 22.31
CA ALA A 510 3.92 12.77 23.18
C ALA A 510 4.88 11.82 22.43
N GLY A 511 4.96 11.91 21.10
CA GLY A 511 5.85 11.08 20.27
C GLY A 511 5.19 9.82 19.70
N GLY A 512 3.88 9.66 19.85
CA GLY A 512 3.12 8.56 19.26
C GLY A 512 3.07 8.64 17.74
N HIS A 513 3.37 7.53 17.07
CA HIS A 513 3.25 7.37 15.61
C HIS A 513 2.40 6.15 15.27
N SER A 514 2.13 5.90 13.98
CA SER A 514 1.17 4.87 13.54
C SER A 514 1.47 3.47 14.10
N LEU A 515 2.75 3.09 14.24
CA LEU A 515 3.12 1.80 14.83
C LEU A 515 2.75 1.73 16.32
N LEU A 516 3.09 2.76 17.09
CA LEU A 516 2.73 2.87 18.51
C LEU A 516 1.21 2.96 18.67
N ALA A 517 0.52 3.71 17.81
CA ALA A 517 -0.93 3.79 17.80
C ALA A 517 -1.56 2.41 17.59
N MET A 518 -1.03 1.62 16.65
CA MET A 518 -1.51 0.25 16.41
C MET A 518 -1.24 -0.67 17.61
N GLN A 519 -0.10 -0.52 18.29
CA GLN A 519 0.18 -1.26 19.53
C GLN A 519 -0.80 -0.89 20.65
N LEU A 520 -1.03 0.40 20.87
CA LEU A 520 -2.00 0.92 21.83
C LEU A 520 -3.41 0.40 21.55
N LEU A 521 -3.87 0.47 20.30
CA LEU A 521 -5.19 0.00 19.89
C LEU A 521 -5.33 -1.52 20.03
N GLY A 522 -4.26 -2.27 19.71
CA GLY A 522 -4.19 -3.71 19.94
C GLY A 522 -4.39 -4.06 21.42
N GLN A 523 -3.66 -3.38 22.31
CA GLN A 523 -3.76 -3.57 23.75
C GLN A 523 -5.15 -3.25 24.29
N ILE A 524 -5.78 -2.16 23.85
CA ILE A 524 -7.14 -1.79 24.27
C ILE A 524 -8.15 -2.88 23.85
N ARG A 525 -8.06 -3.37 22.61
CA ARG A 525 -8.94 -4.44 22.11
C ARG A 525 -8.78 -5.73 22.90
N GLU A 526 -7.54 -6.07 23.25
CA GLU A 526 -7.22 -7.31 23.97
C GLU A 526 -7.70 -7.27 25.43
N ASP A 527 -7.35 -6.21 26.16
CA ASP A 527 -7.57 -6.10 27.60
C ASP A 527 -8.99 -5.65 27.97
N LYS A 528 -9.62 -4.81 27.13
CA LYS A 528 -10.95 -4.26 27.41
C LYS A 528 -12.05 -4.84 26.54
N LYS A 529 -11.72 -5.62 25.50
CA LYS A 529 -12.68 -6.15 24.52
C LYS A 529 -13.53 -5.06 23.87
N ILE A 530 -12.99 -3.84 23.76
CA ILE A 530 -13.66 -2.70 23.13
C ILE A 530 -13.18 -2.58 21.69
N ASN A 531 -14.10 -2.44 20.75
CA ASN A 531 -13.75 -2.12 19.37
C ASN A 531 -13.32 -0.65 19.27
N VAL A 532 -12.02 -0.43 19.09
CA VAL A 532 -11.41 0.89 18.94
C VAL A 532 -10.60 0.93 17.64
N GLY A 533 -10.84 1.91 16.79
CA GLY A 533 -10.12 2.12 15.54
C GLY A 533 -9.10 3.25 15.64
N LEU A 534 -8.19 3.34 14.67
CA LEU A 534 -7.23 4.43 14.61
C LEU A 534 -7.92 5.79 14.45
N ALA A 535 -9.05 5.84 13.75
CA ALA A 535 -9.90 7.02 13.66
C ALA A 535 -10.38 7.52 15.04
N ASP A 536 -10.62 6.62 16.01
CA ASP A 536 -11.02 7.02 17.36
C ASP A 536 -9.89 7.72 18.11
N LEU A 537 -8.65 7.26 17.91
CA LEU A 537 -7.48 7.90 18.49
C LEU A 537 -7.17 9.25 17.82
N PHE A 538 -7.43 9.40 16.52
CA PHE A 538 -7.29 10.69 15.85
C PHE A 538 -8.36 11.71 16.29
N ASP A 539 -9.61 11.26 16.44
CA ASP A 539 -10.73 12.11 16.88
C ASP A 539 -10.64 12.44 18.37
N ALA A 540 -10.00 11.58 19.16
CA ALA A 540 -9.86 11.69 20.60
C ALA A 540 -8.43 11.28 21.03
N PRO A 541 -7.43 12.16 20.82
CA PRO A 541 -6.02 11.81 20.97
C PRO A 541 -5.50 11.75 22.40
N THR A 542 -6.31 12.10 23.40
CA THR A 542 -5.92 12.04 24.83
C THR A 542 -6.61 10.87 25.54
N PRO A 543 -6.02 10.32 26.62
CA PRO A 543 -6.67 9.27 27.41
C PRO A 543 -8.08 9.64 27.90
N SER A 544 -8.29 10.90 28.28
CA SER A 544 -9.58 11.46 28.73
C SER A 544 -10.63 11.47 27.62
N GLN A 545 -10.29 12.04 26.46
CA GLN A 545 -11.21 12.11 25.32
C GLN A 545 -11.54 10.71 24.78
N LEU A 546 -10.53 9.83 24.70
CA LEU A 546 -10.72 8.48 24.21
C LEU A 546 -11.58 7.66 25.18
N ALA A 547 -11.35 7.77 26.49
CA ALA A 547 -12.19 7.15 27.51
C ALA A 547 -13.66 7.56 27.35
N LYS A 548 -13.92 8.88 27.24
CA LYS A 548 -15.28 9.41 27.09
C LYS A 548 -15.97 8.85 25.84
N ARG A 549 -15.28 8.84 24.70
CA ARG A 549 -15.82 8.34 23.43
C ARG A 549 -16.14 6.85 23.49
N LEU A 550 -15.29 6.07 24.15
CA LEU A 550 -15.50 4.63 24.32
C LEU A 550 -16.62 4.34 25.34
N ASP A 551 -16.70 5.10 26.43
CA ASP A 551 -17.78 5.02 27.42
C ASP A 551 -19.15 5.38 26.80
N GLU A 552 -19.21 6.38 25.91
CA GLU A 552 -20.42 6.73 25.16
C GLU A 552 -20.89 5.59 24.23
N ARG A 553 -19.97 4.80 23.68
CA ARG A 553 -20.31 3.59 22.89
C ARG A 553 -20.80 2.45 23.77
N LEU A 554 -20.24 2.28 24.97
CA LEU A 554 -20.63 1.23 25.91
C LEU A 554 -21.97 1.53 26.60
N ASN A 555 -22.32 2.81 26.74
CA ASN A 555 -23.55 3.26 27.41
C ASN A 555 -24.72 3.55 26.45
N LYS A 556 -24.57 3.34 25.13
CA LYS A 556 -25.71 3.36 24.21
C LYS A 556 -26.52 2.07 24.41
N PRO A 557 -27.79 2.13 24.86
CA PRO A 557 -28.65 0.97 24.82
C PRO A 557 -28.82 0.53 23.36
N ALA A 558 -28.83 -0.79 23.13
CA ALA A 558 -29.26 -1.34 21.85
C ALA A 558 -30.65 -0.76 21.53
N SER A 559 -30.76 0.11 20.53
CA SER A 559 -32.04 0.65 20.12
C SER A 559 -32.89 -0.51 19.63
N ASP A 560 -34.05 -0.65 20.27
CA ASP A 560 -35.07 -1.64 19.99
C ASP A 560 -35.44 -1.70 18.51
N LYS A 561 -35.86 -2.90 18.15
CA LYS A 561 -36.52 -3.27 16.90
C LYS A 561 -37.68 -2.31 16.61
N ASP A 562 -37.68 -1.68 15.45
CA ASP A 562 -38.92 -1.22 14.83
C ASP A 562 -39.55 -2.41 14.10
N TYR A 563 -40.39 -3.15 14.84
CA TYR A 563 -41.57 -3.82 14.29
C TYR A 563 -42.74 -2.86 14.52
N ASP A 564 -43.16 -2.18 13.45
CA ASP A 564 -44.58 -2.03 13.05
C ASP A 564 -44.68 -1.58 11.59
#